data_AF-A0A1I1V9C3-F1
#
_entry.id   AF-A0A1I1V9C3-F1
#
_cell.length_a   1.000
_cell.length_b   1.000
_cell.length_c   1.000
_cell.angle_alpha   90.00
_cell.angle_beta   90.00
_cell.angle_gamma   90.00
#
_symmetry.space_group_name_H-M   'P 1'
#
loop_
_entity.id
_entity.type
_entity.pdbx_description
1 polymer ?
#
loop_
_entity_poly.entity_id
_entity_poly.type
_entity_poly.pdbx_seq_one_letter_code
_entity_poly.pdbx_strand_id
1 'polypeptide(L)'
;MKNNVELSQVVDELSVSGQYVLEAPLVRPNVDPKKEAILKNISIELYEFFVNHLVPERYNVSIIDTVKREEIRQLIQKNTRSIINLGMLNKVQYINKFLIELNSCMPDAGIFIGCVEPSKNVKERYRKKIKIPFLFSLFWVFVFLFHRVMPKVAYLQKIYFFLTKGKYRYLTMGETLGRVVSCGFEIIEYKEIEGLLYFAVIKTGEPTMGVQPSFGPFFPMTRIGKNGQIIKVYKLRTMHPFAEFLQEFVTKLNGYNKEGKPANDFRVASWGKFYRKYWIDELPQLINVLKGDLNIVGVRPLSRARFNELPEEVQKLRIRFKPGCIPPYVALLMPDAEGNVEAERIYLSEKMKHPIRTDIKYFFKAVYNIITGKIKSS
;
A
#
# COMPACT_ATOMS: atom_id res chain seq x y z
N MET A 1 -15.38 30.36 22.29
CA MET A 1 -15.32 29.73 23.63
C MET A 1 -15.48 28.24 23.41
N LYS A 2 -14.43 27.46 23.65
CA LYS A 2 -14.45 26.00 23.52
C LYS A 2 -14.91 25.45 24.86
N ASN A 3 -16.05 24.77 24.90
CA ASN A 3 -16.51 24.06 26.09
C ASN A 3 -15.57 22.88 26.30
N ASN A 4 -14.62 23.04 27.24
CA ASN A 4 -13.94 21.92 27.85
C ASN A 4 -14.96 21.28 28.80
N VAL A 5 -15.55 20.17 28.37
CA VAL A 5 -16.47 19.40 29.21
C VAL A 5 -15.62 18.45 30.06
N GLU A 6 -15.81 18.49 31.38
CA GLU A 6 -15.15 17.54 32.28
C GLU A 6 -15.71 16.13 32.06
N LEU A 7 -14.84 15.12 32.11
CA LEU A 7 -15.19 13.71 31.88
C LEU A 7 -16.29 13.15 32.80
N SER A 8 -16.53 13.79 33.94
CA SER A 8 -17.68 13.50 34.82
C SER A 8 -19.01 13.88 34.17
N GLN A 9 -19.06 15.03 33.47
CA GLN A 9 -20.28 15.57 32.88
C GLN A 9 -20.75 14.77 31.65
N VAL A 10 -19.83 14.19 30.88
CA VAL A 10 -20.17 13.37 29.69
C VAL A 10 -20.80 12.03 30.09
N VAL A 11 -20.35 11.45 31.21
CA VAL A 11 -20.91 10.19 31.74
C VAL A 11 -22.33 10.43 32.28
N ASP A 12 -22.55 11.58 32.94
CA ASP A 12 -23.86 11.95 33.45
C ASP A 12 -24.84 12.31 32.31
N GLU A 13 -24.41 13.03 31.26
CA GLU A 13 -25.29 13.35 30.12
C GLU A 13 -25.72 12.13 29.31
N LEU A 14 -24.83 11.15 29.09
CA LEU A 14 -25.16 9.90 28.39
C LEU A 14 -26.10 8.98 29.19
N SER A 15 -26.18 9.15 30.51
CA SER A 15 -27.12 8.41 31.36
C SER A 15 -28.56 8.96 31.32
N VAL A 16 -28.73 10.22 30.92
CA VAL A 16 -30.03 10.93 30.93
C VAL A 16 -30.76 10.81 29.59
N SER A 17 -30.06 10.63 28.47
CA SER A 17 -30.68 10.42 27.15
C SER A 17 -30.94 8.93 26.90
N GLY A 18 -32.07 8.40 27.36
CA GLY A 18 -32.47 6.99 27.26
C GLY A 18 -32.66 6.44 25.84
N GLN A 19 -31.60 6.36 25.04
CA GLN A 19 -31.54 5.63 23.77
C GLN A 19 -30.24 4.83 23.66
N TYR A 20 -30.40 3.51 23.55
CA TYR A 20 -29.37 2.46 23.40
C TYR A 20 -28.48 2.23 24.62
N VAL A 21 -29.01 1.43 25.55
CA VAL A 21 -28.24 0.67 26.52
C VAL A 21 -27.40 -0.36 25.76
N LEU A 22 -26.17 0.00 25.42
CA LEU A 22 -25.07 -0.97 25.41
C LEU A 22 -24.48 -0.91 26.81
N GLU A 23 -24.76 -1.93 27.63
CA GLU A 23 -23.98 -2.20 28.84
C GLU A 23 -22.54 -2.50 28.40
N ALA A 24 -21.77 -1.45 28.14
CA ALA A 24 -20.33 -1.54 28.15
C ALA A 24 -19.96 -1.80 29.61
N PRO A 25 -19.25 -2.90 29.95
CA PRO A 25 -18.61 -2.97 31.25
C PRO A 25 -17.49 -1.92 31.20
N LEU A 26 -17.83 -0.70 31.63
CA LEU A 26 -16.93 0.43 31.80
C LEU A 26 -16.09 0.18 33.05
N VAL A 27 -15.24 -0.85 33.02
CA VAL A 27 -14.10 -0.91 33.92
C VAL A 27 -12.96 -0.19 33.22
N ARG A 28 -12.64 1.01 33.72
CA ARG A 28 -11.50 1.79 33.25
C ARG A 28 -10.25 0.91 33.27
N PRO A 29 -9.49 0.79 32.17
CA PRO A 29 -8.20 0.14 32.23
C PRO A 29 -7.36 0.81 33.32
N ASN A 30 -6.56 0.04 34.06
CA ASN A 30 -5.67 0.57 35.10
C ASN A 30 -4.55 1.37 34.42
N VAL A 31 -4.84 2.63 34.10
CA VAL A 31 -3.97 3.54 33.35
C VAL A 31 -3.20 4.39 34.35
N ASP A 32 -1.87 4.43 34.20
CA ASP A 32 -0.96 5.31 34.95
C ASP A 32 -1.49 6.76 35.00
N PRO A 33 -1.48 7.45 36.16
CA PRO A 33 -1.99 8.81 36.32
C PRO A 33 -1.48 9.84 35.30
N LYS A 34 -0.22 9.71 34.82
CA LYS A 34 0.33 10.57 33.76
C LYS A 34 -0.30 10.30 32.39
N LYS A 35 -0.77 9.08 32.16
CA LYS A 35 -1.42 8.62 30.93
C LYS A 35 -2.92 8.90 30.93
N GLU A 36 -3.55 8.99 32.11
CA GLU A 36 -4.92 9.48 32.29
C GLU A 36 -5.10 10.93 31.80
N ALA A 37 -4.10 11.80 32.00
CA ALA A 37 -4.13 13.18 31.50
C ALA A 37 -4.16 13.27 29.96
N ILE A 38 -3.64 12.25 29.27
CA ILE A 38 -3.65 12.18 27.81
C ILE A 38 -5.01 11.76 27.28
N LEU A 39 -5.64 10.76 27.92
CA LEU A 39 -7.01 10.33 27.62
C LEU A 39 -8.06 11.40 28.00
N LYS A 40 -7.76 12.31 28.92
CA LYS A 40 -8.65 13.43 29.26
C LYS A 40 -8.79 14.48 28.14
N ASN A 41 -7.89 14.49 27.16
CA ASN A 41 -7.83 15.51 26.10
C ASN A 41 -8.04 14.96 24.68
N ILE A 42 -8.55 13.73 24.53
CA ILE A 42 -8.89 13.16 23.23
C ILE A 42 -10.36 13.40 22.90
N SER A 43 -10.69 13.50 21.61
CA SER A 43 -12.09 13.54 21.17
C SER A 43 -12.81 12.24 21.48
N ILE A 44 -14.14 12.35 21.64
CA ILE A 44 -15.05 11.21 21.84
C ILE A 44 -14.83 10.16 20.74
N GLU A 45 -14.71 10.61 19.49
CA GLU A 45 -14.47 9.72 18.35
C GLU A 45 -13.16 8.92 18.46
N LEU A 46 -12.09 9.53 18.98
CA LEU A 46 -10.83 8.83 19.20
C LEU A 46 -10.90 7.87 20.38
N TYR A 47 -11.62 8.26 21.44
CA TYR A 47 -11.86 7.39 22.59
C TYR A 47 -12.64 6.14 22.18
N GLU A 48 -13.74 6.30 21.43
CA GLU A 48 -14.51 5.19 20.87
C GLU A 48 -13.64 4.28 20.00
N PHE A 49 -12.80 4.85 19.14
CA PHE A 49 -11.88 4.07 18.32
C PHE A 49 -10.93 3.23 19.17
N PHE A 50 -10.41 3.76 20.28
CA PHE A 50 -9.57 2.98 21.19
C PHE A 50 -10.37 1.87 21.88
N VAL A 51 -11.48 2.20 22.53
CA VAL A 51 -12.27 1.22 23.32
C VAL A 51 -12.76 0.06 22.45
N ASN A 52 -13.23 0.33 21.23
CA ASN A 52 -13.74 -0.70 20.31
C ASN A 52 -12.68 -1.70 19.86
N HIS A 53 -11.40 -1.37 19.99
CA HIS A 53 -10.28 -2.19 19.51
C HIS A 53 -9.40 -2.73 20.62
N LEU A 54 -9.64 -2.39 21.88
CA LEU A 54 -8.85 -2.94 22.99
C LEU A 54 -9.40 -4.30 23.42
N VAL A 55 -8.51 -5.21 23.86
CA VAL A 55 -8.94 -6.49 24.43
C VAL A 55 -9.52 -6.24 25.83
N PRO A 56 -10.76 -6.65 26.14
CA PRO A 56 -11.38 -6.38 27.45
C PRO A 56 -10.67 -7.09 28.64
N GLU A 57 -10.68 -6.39 29.77
CA GLU A 57 -10.58 -6.77 31.21
C GLU A 57 -9.53 -7.77 31.74
N ARG A 58 -8.94 -8.67 30.95
CA ARG A 58 -7.95 -9.65 31.47
C ARG A 58 -6.49 -9.34 31.16
N TYR A 59 -6.21 -8.33 30.34
CA TYR A 59 -4.85 -8.05 29.86
C TYR A 59 -4.48 -6.58 30.01
N ASN A 60 -3.21 -6.33 30.34
CA ASN A 60 -2.70 -4.97 30.51
C ASN A 60 -2.70 -4.23 29.16
N VAL A 61 -3.19 -2.99 29.18
CA VAL A 61 -3.10 -2.04 28.07
C VAL A 61 -1.93 -1.10 28.33
N SER A 62 -0.92 -1.11 27.47
CA SER A 62 0.18 -0.14 27.54
C SER A 62 -0.08 1.04 26.60
N ILE A 63 -0.39 2.20 27.19
CA ILE A 63 -0.42 3.46 26.45
C ILE A 63 0.99 4.06 26.50
N ILE A 64 1.57 4.38 25.35
CA ILE A 64 2.91 4.94 25.21
C ILE A 64 2.88 6.14 24.26
N ASP A 65 3.83 7.06 24.41
CA ASP A 65 4.08 8.14 23.45
C ASP A 65 5.57 8.17 23.17
N THR A 66 6.00 7.39 22.17
CA THR A 66 7.40 7.36 21.77
C THR A 66 7.56 7.27 20.26
N VAL A 67 8.66 7.87 19.80
CA VAL A 67 9.15 7.78 18.42
C VAL A 67 10.52 7.11 18.34
N LYS A 68 11.05 6.65 19.48
CA LYS A 68 12.35 6.00 19.60
C LYS A 68 12.15 4.53 19.88
N ARG A 69 12.86 3.70 19.13
CA ARG A 69 12.75 2.25 19.25
C ARG A 69 13.30 1.76 20.60
N GLU A 70 14.36 2.39 21.09
CA GLU A 70 15.07 1.98 22.30
C GLU A 70 14.20 2.12 23.57
N GLU A 71 13.18 2.99 23.54
CA GLU A 71 12.29 3.24 24.67
C GLU A 71 11.13 2.21 24.75
N ILE A 72 10.84 1.48 23.67
CA ILE A 72 9.67 0.59 23.56
C ILE A 72 9.62 -0.41 24.72
N ARG A 73 10.69 -1.17 24.94
CA ARG A 73 10.73 -2.22 25.98
C ARG A 73 10.57 -1.68 27.40
N GLN A 74 11.00 -0.45 27.64
CA GLN A 74 10.92 0.19 28.95
C GLN A 74 9.52 0.72 29.26
N LEU A 75 8.78 1.11 28.23
CA LEU A 75 7.45 1.73 28.37
C LEU A 75 6.30 0.72 28.37
N ILE A 76 6.53 -0.49 27.86
CA ILE A 76 5.53 -1.57 27.83
C ILE A 76 5.51 -2.30 29.18
N GLN A 77 4.32 -2.42 29.77
CA GLN A 77 4.11 -3.18 30.99
C GLN A 77 4.21 -4.69 30.73
N LYS A 78 4.66 -5.46 31.73
CA LYS A 78 4.65 -6.93 31.67
C LYS A 78 3.23 -7.44 31.37
N ASN A 79 3.14 -8.52 30.58
CA ASN A 79 1.88 -9.16 30.16
C ASN A 79 0.92 -8.25 29.39
N THR A 80 1.44 -7.20 28.74
CA THR A 80 0.63 -6.35 27.88
C THR A 80 0.19 -7.10 26.63
N ARG A 81 -1.11 -7.07 26.35
CA ARG A 81 -1.69 -7.62 25.12
C ARG A 81 -2.11 -6.53 24.14
N SER A 82 -2.39 -5.32 24.63
CA SER A 82 -2.78 -4.19 23.79
C SER A 82 -1.84 -3.01 24.00
N ILE A 83 -1.30 -2.45 22.92
CA ILE A 83 -0.43 -1.28 22.94
C ILE A 83 -1.11 -0.14 22.17
N ILE A 84 -1.19 1.03 22.78
CA ILE A 84 -1.54 2.28 22.08
C ILE A 84 -0.29 3.15 22.03
N ASN A 85 0.24 3.43 20.84
CA ASN A 85 1.29 4.43 20.66
C ASN A 85 0.75 5.71 20.05
N LEU A 86 0.83 6.80 20.81
CA LEU A 86 0.44 8.14 20.38
C LEU A 86 1.56 8.85 19.59
N GLY A 87 2.78 8.30 19.64
CA GLY A 87 3.91 8.79 18.86
C GLY A 87 3.71 8.54 17.37
N MET A 88 3.52 9.62 16.60
CA MET A 88 3.30 9.53 15.15
C MET A 88 4.44 8.83 14.40
N LEU A 89 4.09 7.86 13.56
CA LEU A 89 5.05 7.12 12.73
C LEU A 89 5.87 8.02 11.79
N ASN A 90 5.38 9.19 11.38
CA ASN A 90 6.15 10.14 10.55
C ASN A 90 7.45 10.60 11.25
N LYS A 91 7.48 10.60 12.58
CA LYS A 91 8.61 11.08 13.39
C LYS A 91 9.57 9.96 13.78
N VAL A 92 9.20 8.70 13.54
CA VAL A 92 9.98 7.51 13.87
C VAL A 92 11.14 7.35 12.88
N GLN A 93 12.35 7.23 13.41
CA GLN A 93 13.51 6.83 12.63
C GLN A 93 13.45 5.32 12.37
N TYR A 94 13.72 4.90 11.14
CA TYR A 94 13.70 3.48 10.75
C TYR A 94 12.38 2.77 11.12
N ILE A 95 11.25 3.28 10.64
CA ILE A 95 9.88 2.80 10.94
C ILE A 95 9.75 1.27 11.02
N ASN A 96 10.28 0.52 10.04
CA ASN A 96 10.19 -0.95 10.08
C ASN A 96 10.91 -1.55 11.30
N LYS A 97 12.09 -1.03 11.69
CA LYS A 97 12.78 -1.50 12.90
C LYS A 97 11.98 -1.19 14.17
N PHE A 98 11.29 -0.05 14.20
CA PHE A 98 10.40 0.30 15.30
C PHE A 98 9.18 -0.63 15.37
N LEU A 99 8.53 -0.93 14.24
CA LEU A 99 7.40 -1.85 14.17
C LEU A 99 7.81 -3.31 14.47
N ILE A 100 8.99 -3.74 14.02
CA ILE A 100 9.56 -5.05 14.36
C ILE A 100 9.82 -5.15 15.87
N GLU A 101 10.35 -4.09 16.49
CA GLU A 101 10.56 -4.07 17.93
C GLU A 101 9.23 -4.18 18.69
N LEU A 102 8.20 -3.42 18.27
CA LEU A 102 6.84 -3.55 18.82
C LEU A 102 6.31 -4.98 18.66
N ASN A 103 6.39 -5.56 17.47
CA ASN A 103 5.98 -6.95 17.23
C ASN A 103 6.68 -7.93 18.19
N SER A 104 7.99 -7.77 18.39
CA SER A 104 8.78 -8.64 19.28
C SER A 104 8.43 -8.50 20.77
N CYS A 105 7.82 -7.38 21.16
CA CYS A 105 7.39 -7.12 22.54
C CYS A 105 5.94 -7.55 22.80
N MET A 106 5.22 -7.99 21.77
CA MET A 106 3.81 -8.34 21.85
C MET A 106 3.59 -9.86 21.75
N PRO A 107 2.64 -10.41 22.54
CA PRO A 107 2.18 -11.77 22.33
C PRO A 107 1.40 -11.88 21.02
N ASP A 108 1.28 -13.10 20.50
CA ASP A 108 0.41 -13.39 19.37
C ASP A 108 -1.04 -13.02 19.69
N ALA A 109 -1.77 -12.56 18.67
CA ALA A 109 -3.09 -11.95 18.82
C ALA A 109 -3.12 -10.74 19.77
N GLY A 110 -1.96 -10.10 20.00
CA GLY A 110 -1.88 -8.79 20.65
C GLY A 110 -2.32 -7.68 19.70
N ILE A 111 -2.94 -6.62 20.24
CA ILE A 111 -3.45 -5.49 19.45
C ILE A 111 -2.52 -4.29 19.56
N PHE A 112 -2.18 -3.69 18.44
CA PHE A 112 -1.43 -2.45 18.37
C PHE A 112 -2.27 -1.37 17.70
N ILE A 113 -2.40 -0.23 18.38
CA ILE A 113 -3.00 0.98 17.84
C ILE A 113 -1.89 2.02 17.66
N GLY A 114 -1.77 2.54 16.44
CA GLY A 114 -0.80 3.59 16.12
C GLY A 114 -1.42 4.69 15.26
N CYS A 115 -0.68 5.78 15.10
CA CYS A 115 -1.13 6.91 14.30
C CYS A 115 -0.05 7.43 13.33
N VAL A 116 -0.51 8.07 12.27
CA VAL A 116 0.32 8.73 11.25
C VAL A 116 -0.43 9.94 10.70
N GLU A 117 0.27 11.02 10.34
CA GLU A 117 -0.28 12.09 9.50
C GLU A 117 -0.06 11.68 8.03
N PRO A 118 -1.12 11.30 7.27
CA PRO A 118 -0.96 10.92 5.88
C PRO A 118 -0.54 12.11 5.03
N SER A 119 0.17 11.85 3.95
CA SER A 119 0.64 12.86 3.01
C SER A 119 -0.47 13.76 2.45
N LYS A 120 -1.67 13.23 2.29
CA LYS A 120 -2.86 13.97 1.83
C LYS A 120 -3.20 15.07 2.84
N ASN A 121 -3.18 14.75 4.12
CA ASN A 121 -3.57 15.65 5.20
C ASN A 121 -2.47 16.70 5.43
N VAL A 122 -1.19 16.31 5.29
CA VAL A 122 -0.06 17.26 5.20
C VAL A 122 -0.30 18.27 4.07
N LYS A 123 -0.70 17.80 2.88
CA LYS A 123 -0.98 18.66 1.73
C LYS A 123 -2.09 19.66 2.02
N GLU A 124 -3.20 19.20 2.59
CA GLU A 124 -4.34 20.03 2.94
C GLU A 124 -3.97 21.08 4.00
N ARG A 125 -3.17 20.70 5.01
CA ARG A 125 -2.67 21.63 6.04
C ARG A 125 -1.84 22.77 5.44
N TYR A 126 -0.94 22.47 4.50
CA TYR A 126 -0.19 23.52 3.80
C TYR A 126 -1.06 24.32 2.83
N ARG A 127 -2.03 23.69 2.17
CA ARG A 127 -2.98 24.38 1.27
C ARG A 127 -3.81 25.42 1.99
N LYS A 128 -4.22 25.15 3.23
CA LYS A 128 -4.93 26.11 4.10
C LYS A 128 -4.08 27.36 4.42
N LYS A 129 -2.74 27.21 4.49
CA LYS A 129 -1.80 28.31 4.76
C LYS A 129 -1.45 29.09 3.50
N ILE A 130 -1.21 28.41 2.38
CA ILE A 130 -0.81 29.03 1.10
C ILE A 130 -2.03 29.07 0.17
N LYS A 131 -2.72 30.22 0.15
CA LYS A 131 -3.97 30.40 -0.62
C LYS A 131 -3.72 30.57 -2.12
N ILE A 132 -2.57 31.11 -2.53
CA ILE A 132 -2.22 31.35 -3.94
C ILE A 132 -1.88 30.01 -4.63
N PRO A 133 -2.66 29.56 -5.65
CA PRO A 133 -2.52 28.22 -6.25
C PRO A 133 -1.15 27.96 -6.90
N PHE A 134 -0.58 28.95 -7.59
CA PHE A 134 0.71 28.83 -8.24
C PHE A 134 1.85 28.62 -7.23
N LEU A 135 1.94 29.49 -6.22
CA LEU A 135 2.94 29.37 -5.15
C LEU A 135 2.79 28.05 -4.38
N PHE A 136 1.55 27.63 -4.11
CA PHE A 136 1.30 26.34 -3.48
C PHE A 136 1.81 25.18 -4.34
N SER A 137 1.59 25.23 -5.65
CA SER A 137 2.04 24.17 -6.57
C SER A 137 3.56 24.08 -6.60
N LEU A 138 4.26 25.22 -6.70
CA LEU A 138 5.72 25.27 -6.67
C LEU A 138 6.28 24.75 -5.33
N PHE A 139 5.72 25.24 -4.22
CA PHE A 139 6.07 24.77 -2.88
C PHE A 139 5.84 23.26 -2.72
N TRP A 140 4.71 22.74 -3.21
CA TRP A 140 4.39 21.32 -3.10
C TRP A 140 5.33 20.44 -3.91
N VAL A 141 5.75 20.89 -5.10
CA VAL A 141 6.79 20.20 -5.88
C VAL A 141 8.09 20.15 -5.09
N PHE A 142 8.50 21.26 -4.48
CA PHE A 142 9.70 21.28 -3.62
C PHE A 142 9.57 20.31 -2.43
N VAL A 143 8.46 20.34 -1.69
CA VAL A 143 8.20 19.41 -0.57
C VAL A 143 8.26 17.96 -1.03
N PHE A 144 7.66 17.65 -2.18
CA PHE A 144 7.70 16.31 -2.76
C PHE A 144 9.14 15.91 -3.11
N LEU A 145 9.90 16.75 -3.80
CA LEU A 145 11.30 16.46 -4.15
C LEU A 145 12.15 16.26 -2.89
N PHE A 146 12.00 17.14 -1.89
CA PHE A 146 12.75 17.09 -0.64
C PHE A 146 12.45 15.83 0.17
N HIS A 147 11.18 15.47 0.38
CA HIS A 147 10.83 14.31 1.22
C HIS A 147 10.74 12.98 0.46
N ARG A 148 10.55 12.98 -0.86
CA ARG A 148 10.34 11.74 -1.65
C ARG A 148 11.53 11.36 -2.52
N VAL A 149 12.27 12.34 -3.06
CA VAL A 149 13.35 12.11 -4.02
C VAL A 149 14.71 12.17 -3.35
N MET A 150 15.03 13.26 -2.65
CA MET A 150 16.33 13.44 -2.00
C MET A 150 16.78 12.28 -1.10
N PRO A 151 15.93 11.63 -0.27
CA PRO A 151 16.37 10.54 0.59
C PRO A 151 16.83 9.28 -0.15
N LYS A 152 16.57 9.20 -1.46
CA LYS A 152 16.81 8.03 -2.32
C LYS A 152 17.93 8.25 -3.34
N VAL A 153 18.37 9.50 -3.50
CA VAL A 153 19.41 9.87 -4.46
C VAL A 153 20.74 9.97 -3.71
N ALA A 154 21.79 9.38 -4.29
CA ALA A 154 23.14 9.46 -3.72
C ALA A 154 23.53 10.92 -3.47
N TYR A 155 24.30 11.17 -2.41
CA TYR A 155 24.68 12.49 -1.90
C TYR A 155 23.52 13.35 -1.36
N LEU A 156 22.42 13.52 -2.09
CA LEU A 156 21.22 14.22 -1.61
C LEU A 156 20.63 13.56 -0.36
N GLN A 157 20.76 12.24 -0.22
CA GLN A 157 20.33 11.55 0.99
C GLN A 157 21.07 12.07 2.23
N LYS A 158 22.37 12.39 2.12
CA LYS A 158 23.17 12.85 3.25
C LYS A 158 22.68 14.21 3.73
N ILE A 159 22.41 15.13 2.80
CA ILE A 159 21.84 16.44 3.08
C ILE A 159 20.46 16.30 3.72
N TYR A 160 19.60 15.46 3.15
CA TYR A 160 18.27 15.21 3.69
C TYR A 160 18.32 14.70 5.14
N PHE A 161 19.15 13.68 5.42
CA PHE A 161 19.26 13.11 6.76
C PHE A 161 19.95 14.05 7.74
N PHE A 162 20.87 14.90 7.28
CA PHE A 162 21.45 15.97 8.10
C PHE A 162 20.38 16.97 8.56
N LEU A 163 19.54 17.46 7.63
CA LEU A 163 18.50 18.45 7.92
C LEU A 163 17.34 17.88 8.74
N THR A 164 16.87 16.68 8.37
CA THR A 164 15.67 16.10 8.99
C THR A 164 15.97 15.27 10.22
N LYS A 165 17.23 14.86 10.41
CA LYS A 165 17.62 13.81 11.37
C LYS A 165 16.76 12.56 11.21
N GLY A 166 16.28 12.27 9.99
CA GLY A 166 15.40 11.14 9.70
C GLY A 166 13.95 11.25 10.22
N LYS A 167 13.56 12.40 10.75
CA LYS A 167 12.18 12.70 11.20
C LYS A 167 11.34 13.29 10.05
N TYR A 168 10.03 13.35 10.23
CA TYR A 168 9.07 13.93 9.28
C TYR A 168 9.07 13.24 7.92
N ARG A 169 9.01 11.90 7.95
CA ARG A 169 8.85 11.10 6.74
C ARG A 169 7.49 11.35 6.11
N TYR A 170 7.52 11.47 4.78
CA TYR A 170 6.33 11.58 3.96
C TYR A 170 5.75 10.19 3.69
N LEU A 171 4.64 9.88 4.36
CA LEU A 171 3.99 8.57 4.32
C LEU A 171 2.59 8.70 3.72
N THR A 172 2.25 7.79 2.82
CA THR A 172 0.87 7.66 2.34
C THR A 172 0.16 6.59 3.17
N MET A 173 -1.18 6.61 3.22
CA MET A 173 -1.96 5.57 3.89
C MET A 173 -1.53 4.16 3.45
N GLY A 174 -1.43 3.92 2.12
CA GLY A 174 -0.99 2.63 1.59
C GLY A 174 0.44 2.24 1.97
N GLU A 175 1.37 3.20 2.05
CA GLU A 175 2.74 2.90 2.49
C GLU A 175 2.79 2.60 4.00
N THR A 176 2.02 3.32 4.82
CA THR A 176 1.94 3.07 6.27
C THR A 176 1.37 1.69 6.54
N LEU A 177 0.18 1.40 6.01
CA LEU A 177 -0.51 0.13 6.24
C LEU A 177 0.32 -1.05 5.70
N GLY A 178 0.92 -0.92 4.52
CA GLY A 178 1.77 -1.97 3.96
C GLY A 178 3.01 -2.24 4.80
N ARG A 179 3.63 -1.20 5.39
CA ARG A 179 4.74 -1.38 6.34
C ARG A 179 4.30 -2.15 7.58
N VAL A 180 3.16 -1.78 8.15
CA VAL A 180 2.59 -2.46 9.33
C VAL A 180 2.35 -3.94 9.01
N VAL A 181 1.71 -4.24 7.88
CA VAL A 181 1.47 -5.65 7.50
C VAL A 181 2.77 -6.42 7.26
N SER A 182 3.75 -5.81 6.58
CA SER A 182 5.07 -6.45 6.38
C SER A 182 5.82 -6.74 7.68
N CYS A 183 5.44 -6.08 8.79
CA CYS A 183 6.03 -6.28 10.12
C CYS A 183 5.25 -7.28 10.98
N GLY A 184 4.44 -8.16 10.37
CA GLY A 184 3.80 -9.29 11.06
C GLY A 184 2.44 -8.96 11.69
N PHE A 185 1.80 -7.90 11.20
CA PHE A 185 0.49 -7.45 11.68
C PHE A 185 -0.60 -7.65 10.61
N GLU A 186 -1.84 -7.87 11.02
CA GLU A 186 -3.02 -7.80 10.16
C GLU A 186 -3.86 -6.58 10.55
N ILE A 187 -4.42 -5.90 9.55
CA ILE A 187 -5.21 -4.69 9.78
C ILE A 187 -6.62 -5.07 10.19
N ILE A 188 -7.05 -4.60 11.36
CA ILE A 188 -8.44 -4.72 11.82
C ILE A 188 -9.25 -3.56 11.24
N GLU A 189 -8.85 -2.33 11.58
CA GLU A 189 -9.53 -1.12 11.13
C GLU A 189 -8.53 0.03 10.97
N TYR A 190 -8.87 1.00 10.14
CA TYR A 190 -8.23 2.32 10.13
C TYR A 190 -9.29 3.42 10.05
N LYS A 191 -9.03 4.55 10.69
CA LYS A 191 -9.94 5.69 10.71
C LYS A 191 -9.17 7.01 10.67
N GLU A 192 -9.64 7.96 9.86
CA GLU A 192 -9.10 9.33 9.87
C GLU A 192 -9.83 10.16 10.92
N ILE A 193 -9.12 10.61 11.96
CA ILE A 193 -9.65 11.40 13.08
C ILE A 193 -8.75 12.61 13.26
N GLU A 194 -9.33 13.81 13.21
CA GLU A 194 -8.62 15.10 13.40
C GLU A 194 -7.39 15.31 12.49
N GLY A 195 -7.43 14.75 11.29
CA GLY A 195 -6.34 14.86 10.31
C GLY A 195 -5.21 13.86 10.50
N LEU A 196 -5.29 12.97 11.49
CA LEU A 196 -4.43 11.81 11.64
C LEU A 196 -5.16 10.54 11.20
N LEU A 197 -4.43 9.60 10.62
CA LEU A 197 -4.89 8.25 10.38
C LEU A 197 -4.49 7.39 11.57
N TYR A 198 -5.48 6.94 12.31
CA TYR A 198 -5.34 5.89 13.31
C TYR A 198 -5.57 4.53 12.67
N PHE A 199 -4.80 3.54 13.09
CA PHE A 199 -4.95 2.16 12.65
C PHE A 199 -4.88 1.23 13.85
N ALA A 200 -5.76 0.25 13.88
CA ALA A 200 -5.77 -0.85 14.82
C ALA A 200 -5.37 -2.12 14.08
N VAL A 201 -4.34 -2.81 14.57
CA VAL A 201 -3.81 -4.03 13.96
C VAL A 201 -3.60 -5.11 15.00
N ILE A 202 -3.69 -6.36 14.57
CA ILE A 202 -3.45 -7.54 15.39
C ILE A 202 -2.16 -8.23 14.97
N LYS A 203 -1.35 -8.67 15.93
CA LYS A 203 -0.16 -9.47 15.64
C LYS A 203 -0.61 -10.87 15.20
N THR A 204 -0.25 -11.24 13.98
CA THR A 204 -0.59 -12.56 13.40
C THR A 204 0.64 -13.42 13.10
N GLY A 205 1.84 -12.82 13.08
CA GLY A 205 3.07 -13.57 12.92
C GLY A 205 4.32 -12.70 12.99
N GLU A 206 5.42 -13.30 12.57
CA GLU A 206 6.72 -12.62 12.53
C GLU A 206 6.86 -11.72 11.29
N PRO A 207 7.69 -10.67 11.36
CA PRO A 207 7.98 -9.80 10.22
C PRO A 207 8.50 -10.57 9.00
N THR A 208 8.06 -10.17 7.80
CA THR A 208 8.56 -10.78 6.57
C THR A 208 10.03 -10.42 6.36
N MET A 209 10.90 -11.43 6.32
CA MET A 209 12.34 -11.26 6.15
C MET A 209 12.71 -10.88 4.70
N GLY A 210 13.76 -10.08 4.54
CA GLY A 210 14.30 -9.74 3.22
C GLY A 210 13.47 -8.74 2.40
N VAL A 211 12.43 -8.14 2.98
CA VAL A 211 11.63 -7.10 2.32
C VAL A 211 12.48 -5.83 2.17
N GLN A 212 13.11 -5.70 1.00
CA GLN A 212 13.67 -4.44 0.53
C GLN A 212 12.77 -3.90 -0.57
N PRO A 213 11.78 -3.04 -0.24
CA PRO A 213 10.97 -2.42 -1.26
C PRO A 213 11.90 -1.56 -2.10
N SER A 214 11.91 -1.80 -3.41
CA SER A 214 12.51 -0.84 -4.33
C SER A 214 11.75 0.48 -4.18
N PHE A 215 12.44 1.55 -3.82
CA PHE A 215 11.83 2.88 -3.73
C PHE A 215 11.95 3.68 -5.03
N GLY A 216 12.58 3.09 -6.04
CA GLY A 216 12.83 3.68 -7.35
C GLY A 216 11.60 3.66 -8.26
N PRO A 217 11.67 4.43 -9.38
CA PRO A 217 10.59 4.52 -10.35
C PRO A 217 10.43 3.23 -11.15
N PHE A 218 11.48 2.42 -11.31
CA PHE A 218 11.42 1.15 -12.01
C PHE A 218 11.12 -0.01 -11.05
N PHE A 219 10.20 -0.87 -11.46
CA PHE A 219 9.82 -2.08 -10.76
C PHE A 219 10.09 -3.29 -11.66
N PRO A 220 11.22 -4.01 -11.46
CA PRO A 220 11.50 -5.22 -12.20
C PRO A 220 10.63 -6.36 -11.68
N MET A 221 9.96 -7.07 -12.58
CA MET A 221 9.14 -8.23 -12.28
C MET A 221 9.75 -9.49 -12.89
N THR A 222 9.95 -10.51 -12.07
CA THR A 222 10.43 -11.82 -12.52
C THR A 222 9.33 -12.54 -13.29
N ARG A 223 9.66 -12.98 -14.52
CA ARG A 223 8.72 -13.63 -15.44
C ARG A 223 9.39 -14.78 -16.21
N ILE A 224 8.56 -15.67 -16.74
CA ILE A 224 8.97 -16.75 -17.64
C ILE A 224 9.08 -16.20 -19.06
N GLY A 225 10.25 -16.41 -19.67
CA GLY A 225 10.59 -16.05 -21.04
C GLY A 225 10.70 -17.26 -21.97
N LYS A 226 11.35 -17.05 -23.12
CA LYS A 226 11.60 -18.12 -24.10
C LYS A 226 12.43 -19.24 -23.47
N ASN A 227 12.13 -20.48 -23.84
CA ASN A 227 12.74 -21.71 -23.34
C ASN A 227 12.67 -21.86 -21.81
N GLY A 228 11.68 -21.22 -21.16
CA GLY A 228 11.51 -21.25 -19.70
C GLY A 228 12.48 -20.37 -18.92
N GLN A 229 13.32 -19.57 -19.59
CA GLN A 229 14.30 -18.72 -18.94
C GLN A 229 13.63 -17.65 -18.07
N ILE A 230 14.24 -17.33 -16.94
CA ILE A 230 13.74 -16.30 -16.02
C ILE A 230 14.26 -14.94 -16.46
N ILE A 231 13.34 -14.05 -16.86
CA ILE A 231 13.63 -12.69 -17.29
C ILE A 231 13.08 -11.65 -16.31
N LYS A 232 13.67 -10.46 -16.28
CA LYS A 232 13.18 -9.31 -15.51
C LYS A 232 12.46 -8.34 -16.42
N VAL A 233 11.13 -8.30 -16.34
CA VAL A 233 10.30 -7.37 -17.11
C VAL A 233 10.18 -6.05 -16.35
N TYR A 234 10.61 -4.95 -16.95
CA TYR A 234 10.61 -3.64 -16.30
C TYR A 234 9.29 -2.89 -16.50
N LYS A 235 8.77 -2.31 -15.42
CA LYS A 235 7.64 -1.36 -15.46
C LYS A 235 7.92 -0.11 -14.64
N LEU A 236 7.16 0.95 -14.85
CA LEU A 236 7.13 2.05 -13.90
C LEU A 236 6.28 1.67 -12.70
N ARG A 237 6.71 2.14 -11.54
CA ARG A 237 6.01 1.99 -10.27
C ARG A 237 4.78 2.88 -10.28
N THR A 238 3.61 2.25 -10.29
CA THR A 238 2.31 2.93 -10.18
C THR A 238 1.72 2.85 -8.78
N MET A 239 2.25 1.99 -7.92
CA MET A 239 1.75 1.74 -6.57
C MET A 239 2.72 2.27 -5.50
N HIS A 240 2.19 2.58 -4.32
CA HIS A 240 2.99 2.94 -3.16
C HIS A 240 3.90 1.76 -2.74
N PRO A 241 5.05 2.03 -2.10
CA PRO A 241 5.88 0.98 -1.50
C PRO A 241 5.06 0.13 -0.53
N PHE A 242 5.36 -1.17 -0.43
CA PHE A 242 4.65 -2.16 0.39
C PHE A 242 3.18 -2.44 -0.02
N ALA A 243 2.75 -1.99 -1.20
CA ALA A 243 1.41 -2.25 -1.71
C ALA A 243 1.08 -3.74 -1.89
N GLU A 244 2.10 -4.57 -2.12
CA GLU A 244 1.96 -6.02 -2.27
C GLU A 244 1.36 -6.70 -1.04
N PHE A 245 1.65 -6.19 0.16
CA PHE A 245 1.14 -6.72 1.43
C PHE A 245 -0.33 -6.38 1.68
N LEU A 246 -0.91 -5.47 0.90
CA LEU A 246 -2.26 -4.97 1.10
C LEU A 246 -3.27 -5.58 0.13
N GLN A 247 -2.87 -6.54 -0.71
CA GLN A 247 -3.76 -7.11 -1.71
C GLN A 247 -5.02 -7.72 -1.10
N GLU A 248 -4.86 -8.60 -0.12
CA GLU A 248 -5.99 -9.26 0.53
C GLU A 248 -6.88 -8.27 1.26
N PHE A 249 -6.29 -7.39 2.06
CA PHE A 249 -7.02 -6.38 2.82
C PHE A 249 -7.86 -5.46 1.91
N VAL A 250 -7.27 -4.93 0.83
CA VAL A 250 -7.98 -4.04 -0.09
C VAL A 250 -9.06 -4.78 -0.88
N THR A 251 -8.82 -6.04 -1.25
CA THR A 251 -9.85 -6.87 -1.89
C THR A 251 -11.03 -7.13 -0.94
N LYS A 252 -10.78 -7.45 0.33
CA LYS A 252 -11.84 -7.64 1.35
C LYS A 252 -12.63 -6.35 1.58
N LEU A 253 -11.93 -5.22 1.69
CA LEU A 253 -12.54 -3.93 1.99
C LEU A 253 -13.42 -3.39 0.86
N ASN A 254 -12.93 -3.46 -0.38
CA ASN A 254 -13.56 -2.78 -1.50
C ASN A 254 -14.25 -3.72 -2.50
N GLY A 255 -14.03 -5.02 -2.41
CA GLY A 255 -14.47 -5.98 -3.42
C GLY A 255 -13.75 -5.77 -4.77
N TYR A 256 -14.23 -6.48 -5.79
CA TYR A 256 -13.73 -6.36 -7.15
C TYR A 256 -14.55 -5.37 -7.99
N ASN A 257 -13.88 -4.65 -8.88
CA ASN A 257 -14.51 -3.86 -9.94
C ASN A 257 -14.89 -4.77 -11.14
N LYS A 258 -15.52 -4.18 -12.17
CA LYS A 258 -15.93 -4.90 -13.40
C LYS A 258 -14.79 -5.56 -14.18
N GLU A 259 -13.54 -5.23 -13.86
CA GLU A 259 -12.32 -5.73 -14.50
C GLU A 259 -11.62 -6.79 -13.64
N GLY A 260 -12.24 -7.24 -12.54
CA GLY A 260 -11.65 -8.23 -11.64
C GLY A 260 -10.49 -7.69 -10.78
N LYS A 261 -10.40 -6.38 -10.58
CA LYS A 261 -9.40 -5.71 -9.73
C LYS A 261 -10.03 -5.11 -8.49
N PRO A 262 -9.29 -4.89 -7.38
CA PRO A 262 -9.87 -4.25 -6.22
C PRO A 262 -10.46 -2.87 -6.57
N ALA A 263 -11.73 -2.64 -6.22
CA ALA A 263 -12.34 -1.32 -6.39
C ALA A 263 -11.64 -0.31 -5.45
N ASN A 264 -11.68 0.98 -5.78
CA ASN A 264 -11.13 2.07 -4.93
C ASN A 264 -9.72 1.81 -4.36
N ASP A 265 -8.84 1.19 -5.14
CA ASP A 265 -7.53 0.73 -4.68
C ASP A 265 -6.60 1.91 -4.30
N PHE A 266 -6.50 2.18 -2.99
CA PHE A 266 -5.66 3.24 -2.43
C PHE A 266 -4.15 2.93 -2.49
N ARG A 267 -3.77 1.72 -2.90
CA ARG A 267 -2.38 1.36 -3.11
C ARG A 267 -1.83 1.98 -4.39
N VAL A 268 -2.70 2.32 -5.35
CA VAL A 268 -2.33 2.98 -6.60
C VAL A 268 -2.17 4.47 -6.38
N ALA A 269 -0.98 5.00 -6.65
CA ALA A 269 -0.73 6.43 -6.54
C ALA A 269 -1.51 7.21 -7.61
N SER A 270 -1.84 8.48 -7.34
CA SER A 270 -2.62 9.31 -8.28
C SER A 270 -1.97 9.43 -9.66
N TRP A 271 -0.64 9.63 -9.73
CA TRP A 271 0.11 9.60 -10.99
C TRP A 271 0.17 8.19 -11.61
N GLY A 272 0.14 7.15 -10.77
CA GLY A 272 0.06 5.76 -11.22
C GLY A 272 -1.23 5.46 -11.96
N LYS A 273 -2.36 6.04 -11.55
CA LYS A 273 -3.63 5.95 -12.29
C LYS A 273 -3.49 6.56 -13.69
N PHE A 274 -2.84 7.71 -13.80
CA PHE A 274 -2.54 8.34 -15.08
C PHE A 274 -1.63 7.44 -15.94
N TYR A 275 -0.54 6.91 -15.36
CA TYR A 275 0.37 6.05 -16.12
C TYR A 275 -0.31 4.79 -16.67
N ARG A 276 -1.14 4.12 -15.87
CA ARG A 276 -1.90 2.93 -16.31
C ARG A 276 -2.91 3.26 -17.41
N LYS A 277 -3.62 4.39 -17.29
CA LYS A 277 -4.62 4.83 -18.28
C LYS A 277 -3.99 5.02 -19.67
N TYR A 278 -2.76 5.51 -19.73
CA TYR A 278 -2.04 5.82 -20.98
C TYR A 278 -0.94 4.81 -21.32
N TRP A 279 -0.90 3.63 -20.65
CA TRP A 279 0.15 2.60 -20.85
C TRP A 279 1.60 3.08 -20.62
N ILE A 280 1.77 4.22 -19.95
CA ILE A 280 3.09 4.82 -19.68
C ILE A 280 3.89 3.92 -18.73
N ASP A 281 3.20 3.17 -17.86
CA ASP A 281 3.86 2.26 -16.93
C ASP A 281 4.53 1.07 -17.60
N GLU A 282 4.12 0.73 -18.82
CA GLU A 282 4.69 -0.37 -19.59
C GLU A 282 5.81 0.07 -20.55
N LEU A 283 6.02 1.38 -20.75
CA LEU A 283 7.11 1.90 -21.61
C LEU A 283 8.50 1.36 -21.27
N PRO A 284 8.89 1.14 -19.99
CA PRO A 284 10.19 0.55 -19.68
C PRO A 284 10.40 -0.86 -20.24
N GLN A 285 9.34 -1.56 -20.66
CA GLN A 285 9.47 -2.86 -21.34
C GLN A 285 10.19 -2.74 -22.69
N LEU A 286 10.26 -1.55 -23.30
CA LEU A 286 11.08 -1.33 -24.49
C LEU A 286 12.57 -1.62 -24.24
N ILE A 287 13.05 -1.42 -23.01
CA ILE A 287 14.41 -1.81 -22.61
C ILE A 287 14.57 -3.35 -22.73
N ASN A 288 13.54 -4.12 -22.38
CA ASN A 288 13.56 -5.58 -22.55
C ASN A 288 13.52 -6.00 -24.02
N VAL A 289 12.82 -5.25 -24.87
CA VAL A 289 12.83 -5.50 -26.33
C VAL A 289 14.23 -5.28 -26.90
N LEU A 290 14.88 -4.17 -26.53
CA LEU A 290 16.25 -3.88 -26.96
C LEU A 290 17.27 -4.90 -26.43
N LYS A 291 17.09 -5.40 -25.20
CA LYS A 291 17.90 -6.50 -24.64
C LYS A 291 17.64 -7.86 -25.29
N GLY A 292 16.54 -7.99 -26.02
CA GLY A 292 16.11 -9.24 -26.63
C GLY A 292 15.36 -10.19 -25.70
N ASP A 293 14.92 -9.75 -24.51
CA ASP A 293 14.09 -10.55 -23.59
C ASP A 293 12.63 -10.67 -24.07
N LEU A 294 12.12 -9.59 -24.68
CA LEU A 294 10.74 -9.47 -25.17
C LEU A 294 10.71 -9.13 -26.68
N ASN A 295 9.58 -9.43 -27.31
CA ASN A 295 9.20 -8.87 -28.60
C ASN A 295 8.18 -7.73 -28.41
N ILE A 296 7.94 -6.93 -29.45
CA ILE A 296 6.87 -5.92 -29.41
C ILE A 296 5.50 -6.60 -29.29
N VAL A 297 5.25 -7.63 -30.10
CA VAL A 297 4.02 -8.43 -30.08
C VAL A 297 4.35 -9.85 -29.64
N GLY A 298 3.49 -10.40 -28.78
CA GLY A 298 3.68 -11.73 -28.22
C GLY A 298 2.82 -11.98 -27.00
N VAL A 299 2.73 -13.24 -26.57
CA VAL A 299 2.00 -13.61 -25.36
C VAL A 299 2.55 -12.86 -24.15
N ARG A 300 1.68 -12.50 -23.19
CA ARG A 300 2.09 -11.72 -22.03
C ARG A 300 3.07 -12.54 -21.18
N PRO A 301 4.17 -11.96 -20.68
CA PRO A 301 5.07 -12.68 -19.77
C PRO A 301 4.35 -12.95 -18.43
N LEU A 302 4.35 -14.21 -17.99
CA LEU A 302 3.68 -14.65 -16.76
C LEU A 302 4.66 -14.87 -15.60
N SER A 303 4.17 -14.69 -14.37
CA SER A 303 4.89 -15.16 -13.18
C SER A 303 4.91 -16.69 -13.16
N ARG A 304 5.86 -17.28 -12.43
CA ARG A 304 5.94 -18.75 -12.31
C ARG A 304 4.64 -19.36 -11.80
N ALA A 305 4.01 -18.76 -10.78
CA ALA A 305 2.73 -19.22 -10.25
C ALA A 305 1.64 -19.30 -11.35
N ARG A 306 1.38 -18.18 -12.05
CA ARG A 306 0.38 -18.16 -13.13
C ARG A 306 0.74 -19.01 -14.34
N PHE A 307 2.02 -19.21 -14.59
CA PHE A 307 2.47 -20.10 -15.67
C PHE A 307 2.13 -21.57 -15.34
N ASN A 308 2.33 -21.97 -14.07
CA ASN A 308 2.05 -23.33 -13.61
C ASN A 308 0.55 -23.65 -13.52
N GLU A 309 -0.32 -22.64 -13.45
CA GLU A 309 -1.78 -22.79 -13.51
C GLU A 309 -2.29 -23.17 -14.91
N LEU A 310 -1.48 -23.00 -15.96
CA LEU A 310 -1.89 -23.29 -17.34
C LEU A 310 -1.79 -24.79 -17.65
N PRO A 311 -2.61 -25.31 -18.59
CA PRO A 311 -2.41 -26.66 -19.13
C PRO A 311 -1.00 -26.85 -19.72
N GLU A 312 -0.41 -28.03 -19.53
CA GLU A 312 0.97 -28.34 -19.92
C GLU A 312 1.26 -28.05 -21.41
N GLU A 313 0.30 -28.36 -22.28
CA GLU A 313 0.40 -28.09 -23.72
C GLU A 313 0.51 -26.58 -24.03
N VAL A 314 -0.22 -25.74 -23.29
CA VAL A 314 -0.14 -24.28 -23.42
C VAL A 314 1.20 -23.78 -22.88
N GLN A 315 1.69 -24.35 -21.76
CA GLN A 315 3.00 -24.02 -21.22
C GLN A 315 4.12 -24.27 -22.23
N LYS A 316 4.16 -25.47 -22.83
CA LYS A 316 5.12 -25.85 -23.88
C LYS A 316 5.07 -24.91 -25.07
N LEU A 317 3.87 -24.53 -25.53
CA LEU A 317 3.71 -23.63 -26.67
C LEU A 317 4.20 -22.21 -26.37
N ARG A 318 3.89 -21.67 -25.19
CA ARG A 318 4.30 -20.32 -24.77
C ARG A 318 5.81 -20.15 -24.75
N ILE A 319 6.55 -21.13 -24.23
CA ILE A 319 8.00 -21.02 -24.07
C ILE A 319 8.77 -21.14 -25.40
N ARG A 320 8.14 -21.57 -26.50
CA ARG A 320 8.80 -21.64 -27.82
C ARG A 320 9.14 -20.27 -28.38
N PHE A 321 8.41 -19.24 -27.98
CA PHE A 321 8.55 -17.88 -28.48
C PHE A 321 8.91 -16.90 -27.37
N LYS A 322 9.51 -15.76 -27.75
CA LYS A 322 9.68 -14.66 -26.81
C LYS A 322 8.31 -14.07 -26.47
N PRO A 323 8.03 -13.77 -25.19
CA PRO A 323 6.83 -13.05 -24.82
C PRO A 323 6.84 -11.63 -25.40
N GLY A 324 5.70 -10.95 -25.38
CA GLY A 324 5.53 -9.63 -25.98
C GLY A 324 5.02 -8.55 -25.03
N CYS A 325 5.32 -7.30 -25.38
CA CYS A 325 4.76 -6.12 -24.72
C CYS A 325 3.26 -5.99 -25.01
N ILE A 326 2.86 -6.18 -26.27
CA ILE A 326 1.48 -6.11 -26.74
C ILE A 326 0.92 -7.54 -26.87
N PRO A 327 0.00 -7.93 -25.97
CA PRO A 327 -0.57 -9.26 -25.99
C PRO A 327 -1.66 -9.44 -27.06
N PRO A 328 -1.88 -10.66 -27.57
CA PRO A 328 -2.77 -10.91 -28.70
C PRO A 328 -4.23 -10.53 -28.47
N TYR A 329 -4.73 -10.65 -27.23
CA TYR A 329 -6.10 -10.28 -26.88
C TYR A 329 -6.41 -8.81 -27.18
N VAL A 330 -5.40 -7.93 -27.22
CA VAL A 330 -5.55 -6.52 -27.57
C VAL A 330 -5.92 -6.37 -29.04
N ALA A 331 -5.31 -7.18 -29.91
CA ALA A 331 -5.60 -7.20 -31.33
C ALA A 331 -6.95 -7.88 -31.65
N LEU A 332 -7.35 -8.87 -30.85
CA LEU A 332 -8.56 -9.68 -31.06
C LEU A 332 -9.78 -9.22 -30.26
N LEU A 333 -9.63 -8.24 -29.36
CA LEU A 333 -10.69 -7.73 -28.47
C LEU A 333 -11.30 -8.83 -27.58
N MET A 334 -10.45 -9.68 -27.00
CA MET A 334 -10.84 -10.79 -26.13
C MET A 334 -10.28 -10.62 -24.70
N PRO A 335 -10.66 -9.56 -23.96
CA PRO A 335 -9.97 -9.15 -22.72
C PRO A 335 -10.32 -10.01 -21.48
N ASP A 336 -11.38 -10.81 -21.54
CA ASP A 336 -11.82 -11.69 -20.46
C ASP A 336 -10.86 -12.88 -20.27
N ALA A 337 -10.97 -13.60 -19.14
CA ALA A 337 -10.00 -14.63 -18.78
C ALA A 337 -9.92 -15.77 -19.80
N GLU A 338 -11.07 -16.25 -20.29
CA GLU A 338 -11.14 -17.34 -21.27
C GLU A 338 -10.71 -16.85 -22.66
N GLY A 339 -11.22 -15.69 -23.08
CA GLY A 339 -10.84 -15.03 -24.32
C GLY A 339 -9.35 -14.73 -24.42
N ASN A 340 -8.69 -14.39 -23.30
CA ASN A 340 -7.25 -14.17 -23.26
C ASN A 340 -6.48 -15.44 -23.64
N VAL A 341 -6.87 -16.60 -23.10
CA VAL A 341 -6.22 -17.88 -23.40
C VAL A 341 -6.45 -18.28 -24.84
N GLU A 342 -7.67 -18.09 -25.35
CA GLU A 342 -7.99 -18.39 -26.75
C GLU A 342 -7.23 -17.48 -27.72
N ALA A 343 -7.15 -16.18 -27.44
CA ALA A 343 -6.38 -15.23 -28.21
C ALA A 343 -4.89 -15.62 -28.30
N GLU A 344 -4.33 -16.14 -27.21
CA GLU A 344 -2.96 -16.66 -27.20
C GLU A 344 -2.82 -17.92 -28.08
N ARG A 345 -3.79 -18.85 -28.04
CA ARG A 345 -3.78 -20.06 -28.90
C ARG A 345 -3.83 -19.70 -30.39
N ILE A 346 -4.79 -18.86 -30.78
CA ILE A 346 -4.94 -18.39 -32.16
C ILE A 346 -3.63 -17.77 -32.64
N TYR A 347 -3.09 -16.82 -31.87
CA TYR A 347 -1.86 -16.13 -32.21
C TYR A 347 -0.66 -17.06 -32.33
N LEU A 348 -0.45 -17.97 -31.37
CA LEU A 348 0.69 -18.90 -31.39
C LEU A 348 0.59 -19.87 -32.58
N SER A 349 -0.61 -20.33 -32.92
CA SER A 349 -0.84 -21.20 -34.08
C SER A 349 -0.53 -20.49 -35.41
N GLU A 350 -0.91 -19.22 -35.56
CA GLU A 350 -0.56 -18.40 -36.70
C GLU A 350 0.96 -18.13 -36.74
N LYS A 351 1.55 -17.81 -35.58
CA LYS A 351 2.98 -17.48 -35.44
C LYS A 351 3.87 -18.66 -35.79
N MET A 352 3.44 -19.90 -35.51
CA MET A 352 4.17 -21.09 -35.93
C MET A 352 4.26 -21.22 -37.46
N LYS A 353 3.23 -20.79 -38.19
CA LYS A 353 3.18 -20.86 -39.66
C LYS A 353 3.90 -19.68 -40.31
N HIS A 354 3.66 -18.47 -39.81
CA HIS A 354 4.17 -17.23 -40.41
C HIS A 354 4.67 -16.22 -39.35
N PRO A 355 5.84 -16.45 -38.73
CA PRO A 355 6.28 -15.70 -37.56
C PRO A 355 6.27 -14.17 -37.72
N ILE A 356 6.83 -13.67 -38.83
CA ILE A 356 6.98 -12.23 -39.07
C ILE A 356 5.64 -11.60 -39.47
N ARG A 357 4.92 -12.22 -40.41
CA ARG A 357 3.63 -11.71 -40.91
C ARG A 357 2.59 -11.64 -39.79
N THR A 358 2.56 -12.63 -38.91
CA THR A 358 1.66 -12.65 -37.74
C THR A 358 1.97 -11.50 -36.79
N ASP A 359 3.24 -11.26 -36.45
CA ASP A 359 3.60 -10.16 -35.54
C ASP A 359 3.20 -8.79 -36.12
N ILE A 360 3.43 -8.56 -37.42
CA ILE A 360 3.03 -7.32 -38.12
C ILE A 360 1.50 -7.16 -38.10
N LYS A 361 0.75 -8.21 -38.47
CA LYS A 361 -0.73 -8.22 -38.48
C LYS A 361 -1.29 -7.85 -37.11
N TYR A 362 -0.79 -8.47 -36.05
CA TYR A 362 -1.28 -8.24 -34.69
C TYR A 362 -0.86 -6.88 -34.14
N PHE A 363 0.33 -6.37 -34.50
CA PHE A 363 0.77 -5.04 -34.13
C PHE A 363 -0.20 -3.96 -34.62
N PHE A 364 -0.47 -3.91 -35.93
CA PHE A 364 -1.34 -2.88 -36.50
C PHE A 364 -2.78 -2.97 -35.99
N LYS A 365 -3.32 -4.19 -35.81
CA LYS A 365 -4.63 -4.39 -35.19
C LYS A 365 -4.69 -3.86 -33.76
N ALA A 366 -3.68 -4.18 -32.93
CA ALA A 366 -3.62 -3.72 -31.56
C ALA A 366 -3.50 -2.19 -31.47
N VAL A 367 -2.62 -1.57 -32.27
CA VAL A 367 -2.45 -0.11 -32.33
C VAL A 367 -3.76 0.57 -32.71
N TYR A 368 -4.44 0.06 -33.75
CA TYR A 368 -5.74 0.59 -34.17
C TYR A 368 -6.78 0.51 -33.04
N ASN A 369 -6.89 -0.63 -32.34
CA ASN A 369 -7.84 -0.81 -31.25
C ASN A 369 -7.55 0.10 -30.04
N ILE A 370 -6.27 0.36 -29.73
CA ILE A 370 -5.85 1.27 -28.67
C ILE A 370 -6.21 2.72 -29.04
N ILE A 371 -5.84 3.17 -30.25
CA ILE A 371 -6.07 4.55 -30.69
C ILE A 371 -7.57 4.87 -30.81
N THR A 372 -8.36 3.92 -31.31
CA THR A 372 -9.82 4.06 -31.42
C THR A 372 -10.56 3.85 -30.10
N GLY A 373 -9.86 3.52 -29.01
CA GLY A 373 -10.45 3.34 -27.69
C GLY A 373 -11.34 2.09 -27.54
N LYS A 374 -11.27 1.14 -28.49
CA LYS A 374 -12.00 -0.14 -28.44
C LYS A 374 -11.53 -1.04 -27.30
N ILE A 375 -10.30 -0.84 -26.82
CA ILE A 375 -9.73 -1.50 -25.65
C ILE A 375 -8.95 -0.50 -24.82
N LYS A 376 -9.08 -0.60 -23.50
CA LYS A 376 -8.37 0.27 -22.54
C LYS A 376 -7.42 -0.57 -21.69
N SER A 377 -6.27 0.01 -21.33
CA SER A 377 -5.46 -0.58 -20.26
C SER A 377 -6.21 -0.40 -18.95
N SER A 378 -6.44 -1.53 -18.30
CA SER A 378 -6.97 -1.67 -16.96
C SER A 378 -6.05 -1.09 -15.89
#